data_AF-A0A7K2PWS0-F1
#
_entry.id   AF-A0A7K2PWS0-F1
#
_cell.length_a   1.000
_cell.length_b   1.000
_cell.length_c   1.000
_cell.angle_alpha   90.00
_cell.angle_beta   90.00
_cell.angle_gamma   90.00
#
_symmetry.space_group_name_H-M   'P 1'
#
loop_
_entity.id
_entity.type
_entity.pdbx_description
1 polymer ?
#
loop_
_entity_poly.entity_id
_entity_poly.type
_entity_poly.pdbx_seq_one_letter_code
_entity_poly.pdbx_strand_id
1 'polypeptide(L)'
;MDFLILPDREEAARLLPDHLARSDDEMIRHPSGRPWLLGRWEPHELTVVTAGARRLVMLGPTRIDHPTVERVLGRARTLHGLDAVARSLPGNPYLIASMDGQVRAQ
;
A
#
# COMPACT_ATOMS: atom_id res chain seq x y z
N MET A 1 14.69 -3.80 -4.40
CA MET A 1 13.59 -2.83 -4.55
C MET A 1 13.58 -2.03 -3.29
N ASP A 2 13.73 -0.71 -3.40
CA ASP A 2 13.82 0.19 -2.26
C ASP A 2 12.55 1.04 -2.25
N PHE A 3 11.86 1.06 -1.12
CA PHE A 3 10.67 1.87 -0.94
C PHE A 3 10.53 2.30 0.52
N LEU A 4 9.84 3.41 0.72
CA LEU A 4 9.52 3.96 2.02
C LEU A 4 8.02 3.85 2.26
N ILE A 5 7.65 3.42 3.46
CA ILE A 5 6.27 3.40 3.93
C ILE A 5 6.14 4.48 4.99
N LEU A 6 5.23 5.43 4.77
CA LEU A 6 4.98 6.55 5.65
C LEU A 6 3.63 6.38 6.36
N PRO A 7 3.51 6.79 7.63
CA PRO A 7 2.23 6.86 8.30
C PRO A 7 1.39 8.03 7.76
N ASP A 8 0.06 7.95 7.90
CA ASP A 8 -0.87 9.04 7.54
C ASP A 8 -0.82 10.17 8.57
N ARG A 9 0.32 10.87 8.61
CA ARG A 9 0.68 11.93 9.54
C ARG A 9 1.27 13.09 8.74
N GLU A 10 1.00 14.32 9.16
CA GLU A 10 1.52 15.50 8.46
C GLU A 10 3.05 15.59 8.57
N GLU A 11 3.60 15.17 9.71
CA GLU A 11 5.04 15.18 9.98
C GLU A 11 5.79 14.25 9.04
N ALA A 12 5.17 13.15 8.60
CA ALA A 12 5.79 12.21 7.68
C ALA A 12 6.05 12.81 6.29
N ALA A 13 5.21 13.77 5.85
CA ALA A 13 5.41 14.47 4.59
C ALA A 13 6.69 15.32 4.59
N ARG A 14 7.19 15.72 5.77
CA ARG A 14 8.43 16.51 5.92
C ARG A 14 9.69 15.70 5.67
N LEU A 15 9.62 14.37 5.71
CA LEU A 15 10.75 13.47 5.43
C LEU A 15 11.00 13.30 3.93
N LEU A 16 10.04 13.70 3.08
CA LEU A 16 10.11 13.47 1.64
C LEU A 16 11.21 14.22 0.90
N PRO A 17 11.54 15.50 1.20
CA PRO A 17 12.57 16.22 0.47
C PRO A 17 13.93 15.50 0.50
N ASP A 18 14.26 14.84 1.61
CA ASP A 18 15.52 14.10 1.77
C ASP A 18 15.52 12.74 1.04
N HIS A 19 14.34 12.25 0.68
CA HIS A 19 14.14 10.93 0.07
C HIS A 19 13.66 10.98 -1.38
N LEU A 20 13.09 12.10 -1.84
CA LEU A 20 12.78 12.43 -3.24
C LEU A 20 14.05 12.77 -4.03
N ALA A 21 15.13 12.04 -3.76
CA ALA A 21 16.44 12.29 -4.34
C ALA A 21 16.55 11.78 -5.79
N ARG A 22 15.54 11.07 -6.30
CA ARG A 22 15.56 10.44 -7.63
C ARG A 22 14.33 10.82 -8.44
N SER A 23 14.58 11.34 -9.64
CA SER A 23 13.55 11.85 -10.56
C SER A 23 12.51 10.81 -11.02
N ASP A 24 12.77 9.52 -10.83
CA ASP A 24 11.90 8.43 -11.31
C ASP A 24 11.15 7.70 -10.19
N ASP A 25 11.15 8.23 -8.96
CA ASP A 25 10.41 7.61 -7.87
C ASP A 25 8.90 7.92 -7.99
N GLU A 26 8.08 6.90 -7.85
CA GLU A 26 6.64 6.97 -7.86
C GLU A 26 6.08 7.13 -6.44
N MET A 27 4.99 7.90 -6.31
CA MET A 27 4.34 8.14 -5.02
C MET A 27 2.88 7.71 -5.03
N ILE A 28 2.56 6.77 -4.13
CA ILE A 28 1.18 6.40 -3.78
C ILE A 28 0.79 7.17 -2.52
N ARG A 29 -0.41 7.74 -2.52
CA ARG A 29 -0.93 8.53 -1.41
C ARG A 29 -1.86 7.70 -0.53
N HIS A 30 -2.05 8.15 0.71
CA HIS A 30 -3.15 7.77 1.57
C HIS A 30 -4.50 8.25 1.00
N PRO A 31 -5.62 7.71 1.49
CA PRO A 31 -6.95 8.30 1.28
C PRO A 31 -7.03 9.79 1.65
N SER A 32 -6.29 10.22 2.68
CA SER A 32 -6.19 11.63 3.10
C SER A 32 -5.49 12.54 2.08
N GLY A 33 -4.84 11.96 1.05
CA GLY A 33 -3.98 12.67 0.11
C GLY A 33 -2.53 12.82 0.60
N ARG A 34 -2.24 12.48 1.86
CA ARG A 34 -0.87 12.50 2.38
C ARG A 34 -0.02 11.39 1.74
N PRO A 35 1.30 11.57 1.66
CA PRO A 35 2.25 10.58 1.13
C PRO A 35 2.21 9.27 1.90
N TRP A 36 2.19 8.13 1.21
CA TRP A 36 2.11 6.80 1.82
C TRP A 36 3.25 5.88 1.41
N LEU A 37 3.43 5.66 0.10
CA LEU A 37 4.51 4.85 -0.44
C LEU A 37 5.29 5.68 -1.43
N LEU A 38 6.61 5.69 -1.26
CA LEU A 38 7.55 6.30 -2.20
C LEU A 38 8.56 5.23 -2.59
N GLY A 39 8.81 5.06 -3.88
CA GLY A 39 9.85 4.12 -4.32
C GLY A 39 9.82 3.91 -5.82
N ARG A 40 10.51 2.85 -6.26
CA ARG A 40 10.60 2.46 -7.66
C ARG A 40 10.22 1.01 -7.82
N TRP A 41 9.38 0.74 -8.81
CA TRP A 41 8.88 -0.58 -9.14
C TRP A 41 8.57 -0.64 -10.62
N GLU A 42 8.65 -1.81 -11.21
CA GLU A 42 8.10 -2.01 -12.54
C GLU A 42 6.56 -2.01 -12.49
N PRO A 43 5.87 -1.62 -13.57
CA PRO A 43 4.40 -1.56 -13.58
C PRO A 43 3.69 -2.86 -13.19
N HIS A 44 4.35 -4.01 -13.40
CA HIS A 44 3.81 -5.33 -13.07
C HIS A 44 4.10 -5.78 -11.64
N GLU A 45 4.95 -5.06 -10.91
CA GLU A 45 5.28 -5.34 -9.51
C GLU A 45 4.36 -4.60 -8.54
N LEU A 46 3.65 -3.56 -8.98
CA LEU A 46 2.73 -2.82 -8.15
C LEU A 46 1.27 -3.17 -8.50
N THR A 47 0.50 -3.58 -7.49
CA THR A 47 -0.96 -3.59 -7.59
C THR A 47 -1.58 -2.78 -6.46
N VAL A 48 -2.45 -1.85 -6.82
CA VAL A 48 -3.22 -1.03 -5.87
C VAL A 48 -4.69 -1.44 -5.91
N VAL A 49 -5.25 -1.73 -4.74
CA VAL A 49 -6.68 -2.00 -4.54
C VAL A 49 -7.25 -0.94 -3.61
N THR A 50 -8.39 -0.37 -3.98
CA THR A 50 -9.08 0.66 -3.21
C THR A 50 -10.48 0.19 -2.87
N ALA A 51 -10.97 0.51 -1.67
CA ALA A 51 -12.35 0.29 -1.27
C ALA A 51 -12.80 1.42 -0.36
N GLY A 52 -13.50 2.41 -0.92
CA GLY A 52 -13.81 3.66 -0.22
C GLY A 52 -12.54 4.39 0.24
N ALA A 53 -12.48 4.74 1.52
CA ALA A 53 -11.32 5.39 2.15
C ALA A 53 -10.24 4.39 2.63
N ARG A 54 -10.14 3.22 2.01
CA ARG A 54 -9.14 2.19 2.35
C ARG A 54 -8.32 1.86 1.12
N ARG A 55 -7.03 1.64 1.32
CA ARG A 55 -6.08 1.28 0.25
C ARG A 55 -5.24 0.09 0.68
N LEU A 56 -4.98 -0.79 -0.27
CA LEU A 56 -4.11 -1.95 -0.12
C LEU A 56 -3.16 -1.98 -1.31
N VAL A 57 -1.88 -2.11 -1.05
CA VAL A 57 -0.82 -2.23 -2.04
C VAL A 57 -0.18 -3.59 -1.89
N MET A 58 0.00 -4.26 -3.02
CA MET A 58 0.82 -5.45 -3.15
C MET A 58 2.02 -5.09 -4.01
N LEU A 59 3.22 -5.27 -3.45
CA LEU A 59 4.50 -4.97 -4.09
C LEU A 59 5.27 -6.28 -4.31
N GLY A 60 5.55 -6.61 -5.57
CA GLY A 60 6.25 -7.82 -5.99
C GLY A 60 5.38 -8.78 -6.81
N PRO A 61 5.99 -9.84 -7.38
CA PRO A 61 5.30 -10.73 -8.31
C PRO A 61 4.18 -11.53 -7.62
N THR A 62 2.93 -11.23 -7.94
CA THR A 62 1.78 -12.01 -7.48
C THR A 62 0.61 -11.92 -8.48
N ARG A 63 -0.39 -12.78 -8.29
CA ARG A 63 -1.66 -12.73 -9.03
C ARG A 63 -2.78 -12.57 -8.04
N ILE A 64 -3.73 -11.70 -8.35
CA ILE A 64 -4.84 -11.40 -7.45
C ILE A 64 -6.18 -11.56 -8.16
N ASP A 65 -7.19 -11.98 -7.41
CA ASP A 65 -8.58 -11.75 -7.78
C ASP A 65 -8.99 -10.37 -7.24
N HIS A 66 -8.83 -9.34 -8.07
CA HIS A 66 -9.01 -7.94 -7.69
C HIS A 66 -10.40 -7.65 -7.08
N PRO A 67 -11.53 -8.09 -7.69
CA PRO A 67 -12.85 -7.97 -7.08
C PRO A 67 -12.97 -8.63 -5.69
N THR A 68 -12.31 -9.77 -5.48
CA THR A 68 -12.34 -10.45 -4.19
C THR A 68 -11.53 -9.70 -3.14
N VAL A 69 -10.34 -9.22 -3.49
CA VAL A 69 -9.52 -8.41 -2.59
C VAL A 69 -10.22 -7.10 -2.24
N GLU A 70 -10.82 -6.41 -3.21
CA GLU A 70 -11.59 -5.19 -3.00
C GLU A 70 -12.75 -5.42 -2.02
N ARG A 71 -13.50 -6.52 -2.18
CA ARG A 71 -14.60 -6.87 -1.27
C ARG A 71 -14.13 -7.16 0.15
N VAL A 72 -13.01 -7.85 0.31
CA VAL A 72 -12.42 -8.11 1.63
C VAL A 72 -11.97 -6.80 2.28
N LEU A 73 -11.27 -5.94 1.52
CA LEU A 73 -10.84 -4.62 1.98
C LEU A 73 -12.03 -3.73 2.40
N GLY A 74 -13.11 -3.73 1.61
CA GLY A 74 -14.33 -2.97 1.91
C GLY A 74 -15.10 -3.48 3.15
N ARG A 75 -14.92 -4.75 3.52
CA ARG A 75 -15.58 -5.36 4.70
C ARG A 75 -14.69 -5.39 5.95
N ALA A 76 -13.39 -5.19 5.81
CA ALA A 76 -12.45 -5.18 6.93
C ALA A 76 -12.84 -4.11 7.96
N ARG A 77 -12.87 -4.50 9.24
CA ARG A 77 -13.09 -3.58 10.38
C ARG A 77 -11.80 -3.27 11.14
N THR A 78 -10.78 -4.10 10.92
CA THR A 78 -9.46 -4.01 11.55
C THR A 78 -8.43 -4.45 10.52
N LEU A 79 -7.17 -4.05 10.71
CA LEU A 79 -6.08 -4.43 9.80
C LEU A 79 -5.90 -5.96 9.76
N HIS A 80 -6.14 -6.66 10.88
CA HIS A 80 -6.15 -8.13 10.96
C HIS A 80 -7.13 -8.79 9.97
N GLY A 81 -8.21 -8.10 9.61
CA GLY A 81 -9.15 -8.58 8.59
C GLY A 81 -8.50 -8.81 7.21
N LEU A 82 -7.34 -8.22 6.96
CA LEU A 82 -6.59 -8.35 5.70
C LEU A 82 -5.66 -9.57 5.68
N ASP A 83 -5.53 -10.32 6.77
CA ASP A 83 -4.70 -11.54 6.81
C ASP A 83 -5.24 -12.63 5.88
N ALA A 84 -6.55 -12.62 5.61
CA ALA A 84 -7.16 -13.50 4.63
C ALA A 84 -6.64 -13.22 3.21
N VAL A 85 -6.38 -11.95 2.88
CA VAL A 85 -5.77 -11.57 1.60
C VAL A 85 -4.36 -12.14 1.53
N ALA A 86 -3.52 -11.83 2.53
CA ALA A 86 -2.14 -12.31 2.57
C ALA A 86 -2.03 -13.84 2.40
N ARG A 87 -2.89 -14.62 3.07
CA ARG A 87 -2.90 -16.08 2.96
C ARG A 87 -3.37 -16.61 1.59
N SER A 88 -4.13 -15.82 0.84
CA SER A 88 -4.65 -16.23 -0.48
C SER A 88 -3.73 -15.88 -1.64
N LEU A 89 -2.73 -15.02 -1.41
CA LEU A 89 -1.82 -14.54 -2.45
C LEU A 89 -0.76 -15.60 -2.76
N PRO A 90 -0.58 -15.97 -4.04
CA PRO A 90 0.58 -16.74 -4.45
C PRO A 90 1.86 -15.88 -4.39
N GLY A 91 2.98 -16.49 -4.01
CA GLY A 91 4.27 -15.80 -3.88
C GLY A 91 4.42 -15.09 -2.54
N ASN A 92 5.38 -14.16 -2.47
CA ASN A 92 5.71 -13.39 -1.27
C ASN A 92 5.71 -11.88 -1.57
N PRO A 93 4.58 -11.29 -2.00
CA PRO A 93 4.50 -9.85 -2.18
C PRO A 93 4.50 -9.14 -0.82
N TYR A 94 5.09 -7.95 -0.77
CA TYR A 94 4.87 -7.03 0.34
C TYR A 94 3.41 -6.57 0.33
N LEU A 95 2.73 -6.68 1.47
CA LEU A 95 1.34 -6.25 1.60
C LEU A 95 1.27 -5.02 2.51
N ILE A 96 1.03 -3.85 1.92
CA ILE A 96 0.92 -2.59 2.66
C ILE A 96 -0.52 -2.09 2.65
N ALA A 97 -1.12 -1.88 3.82
CA ALA A 97 -2.47 -1.38 3.97
C ALA A 97 -2.50 0.03 4.59
N SER A 98 -3.42 0.86 4.13
CA SER A 98 -3.79 2.15 4.73
C SER A 98 -5.29 2.13 5.01
N MET A 99 -5.66 2.11 6.28
CA MET A 99 -7.06 2.03 6.72
C MET A 99 -7.25 2.81 8.01
N ASP A 100 -8.24 3.70 8.04
CA ASP A 100 -8.66 4.44 9.23
C ASP A 100 -7.49 5.14 9.97
N GLY A 101 -6.58 5.76 9.21
CA GLY A 101 -5.39 6.45 9.71
C GLY A 101 -4.26 5.53 10.20
N GLN A 102 -4.42 4.21 10.06
CA GLN A 102 -3.41 3.22 10.40
C GLN A 102 -2.75 2.65 9.16
N VAL A 103 -1.47 2.27 9.33
CA VAL A 103 -0.67 1.60 8.30
C VAL A 103 -0.23 0.24 8.82
N ARG A 104 -0.30 -0.78 7.96
CA ARG A 104 0.31 -2.08 8.19
C ARG A 104 1.17 -2.46 7.00
N ALA A 105 2.34 -3.03 7.26
CA ALA A 105 3.17 -3.67 6.25
C ALA A 105 3.58 -5.06 6.75
N GLN A 106 3.65 -6.04 5.86
CA GLN A 106 4.05 -7.43 6.13
C GLN A 106 4.68 -8.06 4.90
#